data_AF-A0A0H3ZVS0-F1
#
_entry.id   AF-A0A0H3ZVS0-F1
#
_cell.length_a   1.000
_cell.length_b   1.000
_cell.length_c   1.000
_cell.angle_alpha   90.00
_cell.angle_beta   90.00
_cell.angle_gamma   90.00
#
_symmetry.space_group_name_H-M   'P 1'
#
loop_
_entity.id
_entity.type
_entity.pdbx_description
1 polymer ?
#
loop_
_entity_poly.entity_id
_entity_poly.type
_entity_poly.pdbx_seq_one_letter_code
_entity_poly.pdbx_strand_id
1 'polypeptide(L)'
;MLIARYIPSQREKHEATRQAELAPVKGMVLELRRFMPRLGTRKLYFLLKPRLIAKGVKLGRDALFDYLREERLLVKPKRSYTKTTNSRHWMKKHPNLLKEVVPPKPERFW
;
A
#
# COMPACT_ATOMS: atom_id res chain seq x y z
N MET A 1 37.36 -20.25 -20.89
CA MET A 1 36.20 -19.63 -20.22
C MET A 1 34.93 -20.33 -20.69
N LEU A 2 34.35 -21.22 -19.88
CA LEU A 2 33.10 -21.90 -20.23
C LEU A 2 31.92 -20.95 -19.97
N ILE A 3 31.31 -20.42 -21.02
CA ILE A 3 30.02 -19.73 -20.91
C ILE A 3 28.96 -20.83 -20.76
N ALA A 4 28.52 -21.07 -19.53
CA ALA A 4 27.36 -21.93 -19.28
C ALA A 4 26.12 -21.28 -19.91
N ARG A 5 25.45 -21.97 -20.84
CA ARG A 5 24.19 -21.51 -21.45
C ARG A 5 23.06 -21.71 -20.43
N TYR A 6 22.53 -20.61 -19.92
CA TYR A 6 21.37 -20.61 -19.03
C TYR A 6 20.12 -21.11 -19.79
N ILE A 7 19.43 -22.10 -19.23
CA ILE A 7 18.17 -22.64 -19.77
C ILE A 7 17.05 -22.27 -18.79
N PRO A 8 16.12 -21.39 -19.18
CA PRO A 8 15.02 -21.00 -18.30
C PRO A 8 14.04 -22.15 -18.04
N SER A 9 13.57 -22.22 -16.81
CA SER A 9 12.60 -23.21 -16.34
C SER A 9 11.22 -22.99 -16.97
N GLN A 10 10.37 -24.02 -16.94
CA GLN A 10 9.00 -23.92 -17.46
C GLN A 10 8.17 -22.83 -16.76
N ARG A 11 8.41 -22.61 -15.46
CA ARG A 11 7.72 -21.57 -14.68
C ARG A 11 8.05 -20.17 -15.18
N GLU A 12 9.34 -19.89 -15.39
CA GLU A 12 9.82 -18.59 -15.90
C GLU A 12 9.24 -18.32 -17.30
N LYS A 13 9.14 -19.35 -18.15
CA LYS A 13 8.49 -19.23 -19.46
C LYS A 13 7.02 -18.86 -19.34
N HIS A 14 6.26 -19.56 -18.49
CA HIS A 14 4.85 -19.24 -18.25
C HIS A 14 4.65 -17.83 -17.67
N GLU A 15 5.53 -17.41 -16.77
CA GLU A 15 5.46 -16.09 -16.14
C GLU A 15 5.76 -14.98 -17.15
N ALA A 16 6.74 -15.19 -18.04
CA ALA A 16 7.01 -14.28 -19.15
C ALA A 16 5.82 -14.18 -20.13
N THR A 17 5.20 -15.30 -20.50
CA THR A 17 4.01 -15.30 -21.36
C THR A 17 2.86 -14.55 -20.70
N ARG A 18 2.63 -14.78 -19.41
CA ARG A 18 1.58 -14.12 -18.63
C ARG A 18 1.84 -12.62 -18.50
N GLN A 19 3.09 -12.20 -18.30
CA GLN A 19 3.46 -10.78 -18.28
C GLN A 19 3.17 -10.11 -19.63
N ALA A 20 3.45 -10.78 -20.75
CA ALA A 20 3.15 -10.27 -22.08
C ALA A 20 1.64 -10.10 -22.32
N GLU A 21 0.83 -11.08 -21.90
CA GLU A 21 -0.64 -11.00 -21.98
C GLU A 21 -1.22 -9.86 -21.12
N LEU A 22 -0.61 -9.59 -19.97
CA LEU A 22 -1.09 -8.58 -19.02
C LEU A 22 -0.53 -7.17 -19.27
N ALA A 23 0.51 -7.03 -20.08
CA ALA A 23 1.08 -5.73 -20.49
C ALA A 23 0.04 -4.65 -20.85
N PRO A 24 -1.01 -4.92 -21.66
CA PRO A 24 -2.03 -3.91 -21.98
C PRO A 24 -2.87 -3.46 -20.78
N VAL A 25 -3.00 -4.28 -19.72
CA VAL A 25 -3.78 -3.96 -18.52
C VAL A 25 -3.15 -2.80 -17.76
N LYS A 26 -1.81 -2.74 -17.70
CA LYS A 26 -1.07 -1.65 -17.08
C LYS A 26 -1.45 -0.28 -17.66
N GLY A 27 -1.52 -0.18 -18.99
CA GLY A 27 -1.93 1.03 -19.68
C GLY A 27 -3.33 1.50 -19.25
N MET A 28 -4.30 0.59 -19.23
CA MET A 28 -5.68 0.92 -18.83
C MET A 28 -5.78 1.36 -17.37
N VAL A 29 -5.00 0.75 -16.48
CA VAL A 29 -4.94 1.13 -15.07
C VAL A 29 -4.39 2.55 -14.91
N LEU A 30 -3.32 2.87 -15.64
CA LEU A 30 -2.70 4.20 -15.60
C LEU A 30 -3.63 5.28 -16.17
N GLU A 31 -4.36 4.99 -17.25
CA GLU A 31 -5.38 5.89 -17.80
C GLU A 31 -6.44 6.26 -16.76
N LEU A 32 -7.03 5.27 -16.08
CA LEU A 32 -8.04 5.53 -15.05
C LEU A 32 -7.46 6.31 -13.86
N ARG A 33 -6.20 6.06 -13.51
CA ARG A 33 -5.53 6.76 -12.41
C ARG A 33 -5.06 8.16 -12.73
N ARG A 34 -4.92 8.53 -14.01
CA ARG A 34 -4.71 9.93 -14.40
C ARG A 34 -5.85 10.81 -13.89
N PHE A 35 -7.09 10.33 -13.98
CA PHE A 35 -8.27 11.04 -13.50
C PHE A 35 -8.55 10.78 -12.01
N MET A 36 -8.31 9.56 -11.52
CA MET A 36 -8.59 9.15 -10.14
C MET A 36 -7.35 8.48 -9.50
N PRO A 37 -6.38 9.24 -9.00
CA PRO A 37 -5.08 8.71 -8.56
C PRO A 37 -5.15 7.69 -7.41
N ARG A 38 -6.17 7.82 -6.55
CA ARG A 38 -6.36 7.00 -5.34
C ARG A 38 -7.44 5.95 -5.49
N LEU A 39 -7.82 5.60 -6.72
CA LEU A 39 -8.85 4.60 -6.96
C LEU A 39 -8.43 3.23 -6.43
N GLY A 40 -9.25 2.68 -5.53
CA GLY A 40 -9.03 1.34 -4.98
C GLY A 40 -9.18 0.25 -6.04
N THR A 41 -8.43 -0.84 -5.88
CA THR A 41 -8.37 -1.97 -6.83
C THR A 41 -9.72 -2.65 -7.06
N ARG A 42 -10.60 -2.74 -6.06
CA ARG A 42 -11.96 -3.26 -6.25
C ARG A 42 -12.79 -2.41 -7.22
N LYS A 43 -12.77 -1.10 -7.06
CA LYS A 43 -13.50 -0.16 -7.93
C LYS A 43 -12.85 -0.08 -9.31
N LEU A 44 -11.52 -0.13 -9.35
CA LEU A 44 -10.73 -0.22 -10.58
C LEU A 44 -11.09 -1.47 -11.40
N TYR A 45 -11.21 -2.65 -10.75
CA TYR A 45 -11.63 -3.88 -11.40
C TYR A 45 -13.01 -3.75 -12.03
N PHE A 46 -13.98 -3.18 -11.30
CA PHE A 46 -15.33 -2.96 -11.82
C PHE A 46 -15.33 -2.11 -13.10
N LEU A 47 -14.55 -1.02 -13.12
CA LEU A 47 -14.44 -0.14 -14.29
C LEU A 47 -13.68 -0.79 -15.46
N LEU A 48 -12.70 -1.65 -15.17
CA LEU A 48 -11.91 -2.35 -16.18
C LEU A 48 -12.62 -3.59 -16.74
N LYS A 49 -13.53 -4.22 -15.98
CA LYS A 49 -14.17 -5.48 -16.34
C LYS A 49 -14.75 -5.48 -17.77
N PRO A 50 -15.50 -4.46 -18.23
CA PRO A 50 -16.01 -4.43 -19.60
C PRO A 50 -14.88 -4.42 -20.66
N ARG A 51 -13.82 -3.64 -20.41
CA ARG A 51 -12.65 -3.56 -21.31
C ARG A 51 -11.84 -4.86 -21.33
N LEU A 52 -11.72 -5.53 -20.20
CA LEU A 52 -11.03 -6.82 -20.10
C LEU A 52 -11.78 -7.91 -20.88
N ILE A 53 -13.11 -7.95 -20.76
CA ILE A 53 -13.96 -8.87 -21.53
C ILE A 53 -13.84 -8.59 -23.03
N ALA A 54 -13.90 -7.32 -23.44
CA ALA A 54 -13.78 -6.94 -24.85
C ALA A 54 -12.42 -7.34 -25.47
N LYS A 55 -11.34 -7.33 -24.67
CA LYS A 55 -10.01 -7.79 -25.12
C LYS A 55 -9.76 -9.29 -24.91
N GLY A 56 -10.75 -10.06 -24.42
CA GLY A 56 -10.59 -11.49 -24.14
C GLY A 56 -9.60 -11.81 -23.01
N VAL A 57 -9.23 -10.83 -22.18
CA VAL A 57 -8.24 -11.01 -21.12
C VAL A 57 -8.90 -11.67 -19.92
N LYS A 58 -8.52 -12.92 -19.62
CA LYS A 58 -8.99 -13.66 -18.45
C LYS A 58 -8.25 -13.21 -17.18
N LEU A 59 -8.64 -12.05 -16.66
CA LEU A 59 -8.10 -11.52 -15.40
C LEU A 59 -9.20 -11.39 -14.34
N GLY A 60 -9.10 -12.18 -13.28
CA GLY A 60 -10.01 -12.10 -12.13
C GLY A 60 -9.64 -10.97 -11.15
N ARG A 61 -10.52 -10.74 -10.17
CA ARG A 61 -10.31 -9.73 -9.12
C ARG A 61 -9.00 -9.94 -8.36
N ASP A 62 -8.77 -11.16 -7.87
CA ASP A 62 -7.62 -11.46 -7.01
C ASP A 62 -6.32 -11.48 -7.82
N ALA A 63 -6.38 -12.02 -9.04
CA ALA A 63 -5.27 -11.93 -9.98
C ALA A 63 -4.90 -10.47 -10.33
N LEU A 64 -5.87 -9.55 -10.40
CA LEU A 64 -5.57 -8.12 -10.57
C LEU A 64 -4.86 -7.55 -9.33
N PHE A 65 -5.19 -7.98 -8.11
CA PHE A 65 -4.47 -7.55 -6.91
C PHE A 65 -3.01 -8.00 -6.94
N ASP A 66 -2.77 -9.25 -7.32
CA ASP A 66 -1.42 -9.81 -7.39
C ASP A 66 -0.59 -9.12 -8.50
N TYR A 67 -1.17 -8.96 -9.69
CA TYR A 67 -0.55 -8.23 -10.79
C TYR A 67 -0.18 -6.79 -10.41
N LEU A 68 -1.09 -6.05 -9.77
CA LEU A 68 -0.80 -4.69 -9.32
C LEU A 68 0.22 -4.64 -8.19
N ARG A 69 0.38 -5.72 -7.41
CA ARG A 69 1.41 -5.85 -6.38
C ARG A 69 2.79 -6.00 -7.02
N GLU A 70 2.91 -6.87 -8.01
CA GLU A 70 4.13 -7.11 -8.80
C GLU A 70 4.58 -5.82 -9.51
N GLU A 71 3.64 -5.12 -10.15
CA GLU A 71 3.89 -3.85 -10.85
C GLU A 71 4.08 -2.65 -9.90
N ARG A 72 4.05 -2.85 -8.58
CA ARG A 72 4.14 -1.79 -7.55
C ARG A 72 3.09 -0.69 -7.72
N LEU A 73 1.94 -1.02 -8.30
CA LEU A 73 0.82 -0.13 -8.55
C LEU A 73 -0.23 -0.18 -7.43
N LEU A 74 -0.05 -0.90 -6.33
CA LEU A 74 -1.01 -0.80 -5.22
C LEU A 74 -0.96 0.58 -4.56
N VAL A 75 -2.12 1.16 -4.29
CA VAL A 75 -2.23 2.43 -3.55
C VAL A 75 -1.76 2.18 -2.12
N LYS A 76 -0.66 2.83 -1.73
CA LYS A 76 -0.09 2.67 -0.39
C LYS A 76 -0.94 3.41 0.64
N PRO A 77 -1.32 2.77 1.76
CA PRO A 77 -1.98 3.48 2.85
C PRO A 77 -1.02 4.55 3.40
N LYS A 78 -1.52 5.78 3.59
CA LYS A 78 -0.75 6.83 4.26
C LYS A 78 -0.64 6.43 5.73
N ARG A 79 0.58 6.21 6.24
CA ARG A 79 0.80 6.09 7.68
C ARG A 79 0.39 7.41 8.33
N SER A 80 -0.66 7.37 9.15
CA SER A 80 -1.05 8.48 10.03
C SER A 80 -0.77 8.05 11.45
N TYR A 81 0.17 8.72 12.12
CA TYR A 81 0.34 8.56 13.55
C TYR A 81 -0.62 9.54 14.23
N THR A 82 -1.68 9.03 14.85
CA THR A 82 -2.54 9.86 15.69
C THR A 82 -1.73 10.30 16.90
N LYS A 83 -1.38 11.60 16.94
CA LYS A 83 -0.76 12.20 18.11
C LYS A 83 -1.87 12.51 19.10
N THR A 84 -2.02 11.66 20.11
CA THR A 84 -3.01 11.85 21.19
C THR A 84 -2.57 12.92 22.20
N THR A 85 -1.27 13.24 22.25
CA THR A 85 -0.70 14.21 23.18
C THR A 85 0.29 15.12 22.44
N ASN A 86 0.01 16.43 22.40
CA ASN A 86 0.94 17.43 21.88
C ASN A 86 1.99 17.79 22.94
N SER A 87 3.03 16.97 23.09
CA SER A 87 4.11 17.23 24.07
C SER A 87 4.94 18.48 23.76
N ARG A 88 4.79 19.06 22.56
CA ARG A 88 5.40 20.30 22.06
C ARG A 88 4.40 21.47 21.97
N HIS A 89 3.38 21.51 22.82
CA HIS A 89 2.46 22.63 22.88
C HIS A 89 3.15 23.92 23.38
N TRP A 90 2.68 25.09 22.94
CA TRP A 90 3.20 26.40 23.35
C TRP A 90 2.83 26.77 24.80
N MET A 91 1.80 26.11 25.36
CA MET A 91 1.33 26.39 26.71
C MET A 91 2.42 26.10 27.75
N LYS A 92 2.56 26.99 28.73
CA LYS A 92 3.55 26.85 29.80
C LYS A 92 3.21 25.62 30.65
N LYS A 93 4.14 24.67 30.75
CA LYS A 93 4.00 23.52 31.67
C LYS A 93 4.26 24.02 33.08
N HIS A 94 3.30 23.80 33.98
CA HIS A 94 3.53 24.05 35.40
C HIS A 94 4.49 22.99 35.94
N PRO A 95 5.62 23.38 36.58
CA PRO A 95 6.51 22.40 37.20
C PRO A 95 5.77 21.66 38.31
N ASN A 96 6.09 20.38 38.50
CA ASN A 96 5.55 19.61 39.60
C ASN A 96 6.09 20.19 40.92
N LEU A 97 5.22 20.89 41.66
CA LEU A 97 5.54 21.53 42.94
C LEU A 97 5.84 20.52 44.06
N LEU A 98 5.41 19.27 43.90
CA LEU A 98 5.58 18.19 44.88
C LEU A 98 6.80 17.32 44.60
N LYS A 99 7.65 17.68 43.62
CA LYS A 99 8.79 16.85 43.19
C LYS A 99 9.78 16.56 44.33
N GLU A 100 9.94 17.48 45.27
CA GLU A 100 10.87 17.38 46.41
C GLU A 100 10.15 17.24 47.76
N VAL A 101 8.83 17.11 47.76
CA VAL A 101 8.03 17.05 48.99
C VAL A 101 7.72 15.60 49.33
N VAL A 102 8.22 15.11 50.46
CA VAL A 102 7.81 13.82 51.02
C VAL A 102 6.47 14.02 51.75
N PRO A 103 5.39 13.32 51.35
CA PRO A 103 4.11 13.45 52.01
C PRO A 103 4.19 12.84 53.42
N PRO A 104 3.84 13.60 54.49
CA PRO A 104 3.90 13.09 55.85
C PRO A 104 2.75 12.14 56.21
N LYS A 105 1.71 12.05 55.38
CA LYS A 105 0.57 11.15 55.54
C LYS A 105 -0.09 10.84 54.19
N PRO A 106 -0.75 9.67 54.06
CA PRO A 106 -1.63 9.40 52.93
C PRO A 106 -2.66 10.53 52.75
N GLU A 107 -3.10 10.79 51.53
CA GLU A 107 -4.25 11.69 51.25
C GLU A 107 -4.03 13.19 51.43
N ARG A 108 -2.78 13.65 51.41
CA ARG A 108 -2.49 15.08 51.63
C ARG A 108 -2.53 15.97 50.38
N PHE A 109 -2.33 15.41 49.19
CA PHE A 109 -2.15 16.16 47.94
C PHE A 109 -3.10 15.72 46.81
N TRP A 110 -4.12 14.94 47.16
CA TRP A 110 -5.21 14.51 46.30
C TRP A 110 -6.53 14.83 46.97
#